data_AF-A0A257MWV2-F1
#
_entry.id   AF-A0A257MWV2-F1
#
_cell.length_a   1.000
_cell.length_b   1.000
_cell.length_c   1.000
_cell.angle_alpha   90.00
_cell.angle_beta   90.00
_cell.angle_gamma   90.00
#
_symmetry.space_group_name_H-M   'P 1'
#
loop_
_entity.id
_entity.type
_entity.pdbx_description
1 polymer ?
#
loop_
_entity_poly.entity_id
_entity_poly.type
_entity_poly.pdbx_seq_one_letter_code
_entity_poly.pdbx_strand_id
1 'polypeptide(L)'
;RASDFMGQLGQDNNPDWKTVAYDELNGHIVPPCGSVGFRWGESGQWNIEQKTADGQAVHLRLSLLETKDEVASVGFPYFGGSEHPHFTHSTHDTIQRRNVPVKKITLADGSEVFATTVFDLLVANYGIDRGLGGANVASSYDEDVPYTPAWQEKITGVTRKNVIAVAREFAVNAEKTRGRSMVILGAGINHWYHMDMNYRGIINMLMMCGCIGQSGGGWAHYVGQEKLRPQTGWLPLAFALDWKRPPRQMNNARPGK
;
A
#
# COMPACT_ATOMS: atom_id res chain seq x y z
N ARG A 1 -11.40 -7.99 9.75
CA ARG A 1 -12.44 -8.25 8.74
C ARG A 1 -13.79 -8.05 9.40
N ALA A 2 -14.88 -7.90 8.64
CA ALA A 2 -16.20 -7.70 9.26
C ALA A 2 -16.61 -8.89 10.15
N SER A 3 -16.22 -10.12 9.75
CA SER A 3 -16.44 -11.35 10.52
C SER A 3 -15.77 -11.39 11.89
N ASP A 4 -14.75 -10.57 12.13
CA ASP A 4 -14.04 -10.55 13.42
C ASP A 4 -14.85 -9.86 14.53
N PHE A 5 -15.98 -9.21 14.19
CA PHE A 5 -16.82 -8.45 15.11
C PHE A 5 -18.14 -9.14 15.40
N MET A 6 -18.70 -8.87 16.59
CA MET A 6 -20.02 -9.36 16.97
C MET A 6 -21.07 -8.94 15.92
N GLY A 7 -21.92 -9.90 15.51
CA GLY A 7 -22.93 -9.68 14.47
C GLY A 7 -22.35 -9.36 13.09
N GLN A 8 -21.05 -9.60 12.86
CA GLN A 8 -20.36 -9.42 11.58
C GLN A 8 -20.52 -8.02 10.96
N LEU A 9 -20.77 -7.00 11.79
CA LEU A 9 -21.11 -5.64 11.38
C LEU A 9 -22.28 -5.59 10.37
N GLY A 10 -23.26 -6.49 10.53
CA GLY A 10 -24.44 -6.58 9.66
C GLY A 10 -24.13 -7.06 8.24
N GLN A 11 -23.02 -7.77 8.04
CA GLN A 11 -22.59 -8.28 6.75
C GLN A 11 -22.87 -9.78 6.59
N ASP A 12 -24.06 -10.15 6.13
CA ASP A 12 -24.43 -11.57 5.95
C ASP A 12 -23.64 -12.24 4.82
N ASN A 13 -23.36 -11.51 3.73
CA ASN A 13 -22.60 -12.02 2.60
C ASN A 13 -21.10 -11.73 2.76
N ASN A 14 -20.28 -12.78 2.65
CA ASN A 14 -18.81 -12.70 2.53
C ASN A 14 -18.11 -11.81 3.61
N PRO A 15 -18.47 -11.91 4.91
CA PRO A 15 -17.95 -11.03 5.96
C PRO A 15 -16.43 -11.14 6.15
N ASP A 16 -15.85 -12.32 5.90
CA ASP A 16 -14.40 -12.55 5.93
C ASP A 16 -13.64 -11.74 4.87
N TRP A 17 -14.32 -11.31 3.82
CA TRP A 17 -13.73 -10.60 2.67
C TRP A 17 -13.99 -9.09 2.69
N LYS A 18 -14.59 -8.59 3.77
CA LYS A 18 -14.89 -7.17 3.97
C LYS A 18 -13.93 -6.56 4.98
N THR A 19 -13.11 -5.62 4.50
CA THR A 19 -12.19 -4.85 5.34
C THR A 19 -12.96 -3.81 6.15
N VAL A 20 -12.42 -3.40 7.29
CA VAL A 20 -13.04 -2.43 8.20
C VAL A 20 -12.13 -1.24 8.42
N ALA A 21 -12.71 -0.10 8.77
CA ALA A 21 -12.01 1.11 9.17
C ALA A 21 -12.83 1.89 10.20
N TYR A 22 -12.19 2.80 10.93
CA TYR A 22 -12.89 3.74 11.79
C TYR A 22 -13.53 4.85 10.95
N ASP A 23 -14.79 5.17 11.23
CA ASP A 23 -15.47 6.34 10.72
C ASP A 23 -15.24 7.54 11.67
N GLU A 24 -14.80 8.66 11.13
CA GLU A 24 -14.58 9.90 11.89
C GLU A 24 -15.88 10.55 12.35
N LEU A 25 -17.00 10.32 11.64
CA LEU A 25 -18.27 10.98 11.91
C LEU A 25 -18.90 10.53 13.23
N ASN A 26 -18.70 9.27 13.61
CA ASN A 26 -19.30 8.66 14.81
C ASN A 26 -18.28 7.91 15.69
N GLY A 27 -17.04 7.71 15.23
CA GLY A 27 -16.00 6.99 15.97
C GLY A 27 -16.14 5.46 15.95
N HIS A 28 -17.08 4.91 15.18
CA HIS A 28 -17.34 3.47 15.11
C HIS A 28 -16.51 2.80 14.01
N ILE A 29 -16.33 1.48 14.16
CA ILE A 29 -15.74 0.65 13.12
C ILE A 29 -16.83 0.25 12.13
N VAL A 30 -16.58 0.46 10.84
CA VAL A 30 -17.52 0.17 9.76
C VAL A 30 -16.85 -0.59 8.62
N PRO A 31 -17.59 -1.45 7.88
CA PRO A 31 -17.16 -1.98 6.59
C PRO A 31 -17.58 -1.02 5.47
N PRO A 32 -16.67 -0.20 4.89
CA PRO A 32 -17.02 0.64 3.75
C PRO A 32 -17.28 -0.20 2.49
N CYS A 33 -18.07 0.34 1.56
CA CYS A 33 -18.24 -0.21 0.22
C CYS A 33 -16.90 -0.46 -0.50
N GLY A 34 -16.92 -1.37 -1.48
CA GLY A 34 -15.80 -1.57 -2.41
C GLY A 34 -14.79 -2.66 -2.07
N SER A 35 -14.77 -3.17 -0.84
CA SER A 35 -13.97 -4.37 -0.52
C SER A 35 -14.43 -5.58 -1.36
N VAL A 36 -13.52 -6.54 -1.58
CA VAL A 36 -13.77 -7.65 -2.53
C VAL A 36 -14.96 -8.53 -2.14
N GLY A 37 -15.32 -8.59 -0.86
CA GLY A 37 -16.52 -9.29 -0.39
C GLY A 37 -17.82 -8.75 -0.98
N PHE A 38 -17.89 -7.47 -1.35
CA PHE A 38 -19.07 -6.88 -2.00
C PHE A 38 -19.17 -7.20 -3.51
N ARG A 39 -18.12 -7.79 -4.11
CA ARG A 39 -18.07 -8.04 -5.56
C ARG A 39 -18.92 -9.24 -5.98
N TRP A 40 -19.07 -10.24 -5.13
CA TRP A 40 -19.66 -11.52 -5.44
C TRP A 40 -20.70 -11.91 -4.40
N GLY A 41 -21.75 -12.63 -4.81
CA GLY A 41 -22.85 -13.02 -3.90
C GLY A 41 -23.86 -11.90 -3.61
N GLU A 42 -23.54 -10.66 -3.99
CA GLU A 42 -24.40 -9.48 -3.86
C GLU A 42 -24.12 -8.47 -5.00
N SER A 43 -24.85 -7.35 -5.03
CA SER A 43 -24.65 -6.31 -6.06
C SER A 43 -24.91 -4.89 -5.51
N GLY A 44 -24.46 -3.87 -6.26
CA GLY A 44 -24.65 -2.45 -5.92
C GLY A 44 -23.59 -1.84 -5.00
N GLN A 45 -22.92 -2.62 -4.16
CA GLN A 45 -22.01 -2.13 -3.12
C GLN A 45 -20.51 -2.26 -3.46
N TRP A 46 -20.16 -2.87 -4.60
CA TRP A 46 -18.78 -2.93 -5.09
C TRP A 46 -18.41 -1.67 -5.89
N ASN A 47 -18.24 -0.56 -5.16
CA ASN A 47 -17.87 0.75 -5.67
C ASN A 47 -16.98 1.49 -4.64
N ILE A 48 -16.45 2.66 -5.00
CA ILE A 48 -15.56 3.45 -4.12
C ILE A 48 -16.26 4.67 -3.50
N GLU A 49 -17.59 4.66 -3.43
CA GLU A 49 -18.31 5.71 -2.71
C GLU A 49 -17.98 5.63 -1.22
N GLN A 50 -17.86 6.79 -0.58
CA GLN A 50 -17.62 6.90 0.86
C GLN A 50 -18.93 6.63 1.64
N LYS A 51 -19.40 5.38 1.53
CA LYS A 51 -20.62 4.90 2.17
C LYS A 51 -20.45 3.49 2.73
N THR A 52 -21.29 3.13 3.68
CA THR A 52 -21.58 1.74 4.08
C THR A 52 -22.60 1.09 3.14
N ALA A 53 -22.77 -0.22 3.27
CA ALA A 53 -23.71 -1.04 2.52
C ALA A 53 -25.17 -0.55 2.60
N ASP A 54 -25.60 -0.01 3.74
CA ASP A 54 -26.92 0.56 4.01
C ASP A 54 -27.06 2.03 3.54
N GLY A 55 -26.03 2.59 2.90
CA GLY A 55 -26.06 3.90 2.27
C GLY A 55 -25.69 5.07 3.18
N GLN A 56 -25.31 4.82 4.44
CA GLN A 56 -24.83 5.87 5.34
C GLN A 56 -23.50 6.43 4.83
N ALA A 57 -23.36 7.75 4.85
CA ALA A 57 -22.08 8.40 4.54
C ALA A 57 -21.04 8.07 5.62
N VAL A 58 -19.80 7.85 5.20
CA VAL A 58 -18.67 7.63 6.11
C VAL A 58 -17.53 8.58 5.78
N HIS A 59 -16.73 8.92 6.79
CA HIS A 59 -15.46 9.59 6.59
C HIS A 59 -14.35 8.75 7.22
N LEU A 60 -13.61 8.00 6.40
CA LEU A 60 -12.67 7.01 6.92
C LEU A 60 -11.44 7.67 7.55
N ARG A 61 -11.21 7.35 8.82
CA ARG A 61 -10.07 7.81 9.59
C ARG A 61 -8.77 7.21 9.08
N LEU A 62 -7.81 8.06 8.73
CA LEU A 62 -6.48 7.62 8.33
C LEU A 62 -5.65 7.17 9.52
N SER A 63 -5.57 7.98 10.58
CA SER A 63 -4.66 7.75 11.70
C SER A 63 -5.39 7.67 13.04
N LEU A 64 -4.92 6.78 13.90
CA LEU A 64 -5.36 6.66 15.29
C LEU A 64 -4.56 7.57 16.24
N LEU A 65 -3.59 8.36 15.75
CA LEU A 65 -2.66 9.10 16.61
C LEU A 65 -3.35 9.93 17.71
N GLU A 66 -4.43 10.62 17.36
CA GLU A 66 -5.17 11.50 18.27
C GLU A 66 -6.21 10.76 19.12
N THR A 67 -6.63 9.57 18.69
CA THR A 67 -7.70 8.81 19.35
C THR A 67 -7.21 7.51 19.98
N LYS A 68 -5.91 7.21 19.91
CA LYS A 68 -5.30 5.98 20.44
C LYS A 68 -5.64 5.75 21.90
N ASP A 69 -5.77 4.49 22.27
CA ASP A 69 -5.85 4.09 23.67
C ASP A 69 -4.43 3.93 24.23
N GLU A 70 -3.53 3.35 23.43
CA GLU A 70 -2.17 3.02 23.83
C GLU A 70 -1.17 3.25 22.67
N VAL A 71 0.12 3.15 22.99
CA VAL A 71 1.22 3.13 22.02
C VAL A 71 1.89 1.77 22.09
N ALA A 72 1.96 1.06 20.96
CA ALA A 72 2.55 -0.27 20.90
C ALA A 72 3.81 -0.28 20.03
N SER A 73 4.81 -1.07 20.42
CA SER A 73 6.03 -1.28 19.63
C SER A 73 5.82 -2.41 18.62
N VAL A 74 5.92 -2.08 17.33
CA VAL A 74 5.78 -3.04 16.22
C VAL A 74 7.16 -3.25 15.56
N GLY A 75 7.48 -4.52 15.28
CA GLY A 75 8.71 -4.88 14.57
C GLY A 75 8.51 -4.86 13.06
N PHE A 76 9.31 -4.07 12.36
CA PHE A 76 9.35 -4.02 10.90
C PHE A 76 10.59 -4.74 10.38
N PRO A 77 10.47 -5.64 9.38
CA PRO A 77 11.63 -6.31 8.83
C PRO A 77 12.49 -5.31 8.04
N TYR A 78 13.80 -5.39 8.19
CA TYR A 78 14.75 -4.54 7.51
C TYR A 78 15.87 -5.36 6.87
N PHE A 79 15.98 -5.23 5.54
CA PHE A 79 16.91 -6.01 4.71
C PHE A 79 18.08 -5.17 4.19
N GLY A 80 18.09 -3.86 4.45
CA GLY A 80 19.18 -2.99 4.00
C GLY A 80 20.51 -3.25 4.72
N GLY A 81 20.50 -4.03 5.80
CA GLY A 81 21.71 -4.49 6.49
C GLY A 81 22.28 -5.82 6.00
N SER A 82 21.65 -6.47 5.02
CA SER A 82 22.19 -7.70 4.43
C SER A 82 23.47 -7.39 3.66
N GLU A 83 24.59 -7.99 4.06
CA GLU A 83 25.88 -7.82 3.40
C GLU A 83 25.84 -8.31 1.95
N HIS A 84 26.46 -7.56 1.05
CA HIS A 84 26.60 -7.93 -0.35
C HIS A 84 27.96 -7.47 -0.89
N PRO A 85 28.69 -8.29 -1.68
CA PRO A 85 30.04 -7.97 -2.14
C PRO A 85 30.12 -6.76 -3.10
N HIS A 86 28.99 -6.37 -3.70
CA HIS A 86 28.93 -5.37 -4.76
C HIS A 86 28.00 -4.18 -4.49
N PHE A 87 27.29 -4.17 -3.36
CA PHE A 87 26.37 -3.09 -3.00
C PHE A 87 26.61 -2.65 -1.56
N THR A 88 26.51 -1.35 -1.32
CA THR A 88 26.58 -0.81 0.04
C THR A 88 25.44 -1.35 0.88
N HIS A 89 25.75 -1.78 2.10
CA HIS A 89 24.78 -2.20 3.10
C HIS A 89 24.81 -1.25 4.29
N SER A 90 23.81 -1.37 5.14
CA SER A 90 23.65 -0.59 6.36
C SER A 90 24.00 -1.42 7.59
N THR A 91 24.28 -0.79 8.73
CA THR A 91 24.58 -1.50 9.99
C THR A 91 23.39 -1.57 10.94
N HIS A 92 22.18 -1.21 10.48
CA HIS A 92 20.97 -1.22 11.29
C HIS A 92 20.46 -2.65 11.52
N ASP A 93 19.77 -2.85 12.65
CA ASP A 93 19.17 -4.12 13.03
C ASP A 93 18.19 -4.66 11.98
N THR A 94 18.13 -5.99 11.85
CA THR A 94 17.21 -6.67 10.93
C THR A 94 15.73 -6.50 11.31
N ILE A 95 15.45 -6.07 12.55
CA ILE A 95 14.11 -5.73 13.03
C ILE A 95 14.11 -4.29 13.54
N GLN A 96 13.42 -3.42 12.82
CA GLN A 96 13.21 -2.02 13.19
C GLN A 96 11.99 -1.93 14.11
N ARG A 97 12.21 -1.84 15.42
CA ARG A 97 11.13 -1.60 16.39
C ARG A 97 10.68 -0.14 16.33
N ARG A 98 9.42 0.09 15.99
CA ARG A 98 8.82 1.43 15.85
C ARG A 98 7.45 1.48 16.52
N ASN A 99 7.19 2.59 17.19
CA ASN A 99 5.96 2.76 17.95
C ASN A 99 4.81 3.23 17.06
N VAL A 100 3.63 2.64 17.23
CA VAL A 100 2.42 2.98 16.49
C VAL A 100 1.26 3.26 17.46
N PRO A 101 0.32 4.15 17.09
CA PRO A 101 -0.89 4.35 17.86
C PRO A 101 -1.82 3.16 17.68
N VAL A 102 -2.36 2.62 18.77
CA VAL A 102 -3.27 1.46 18.73
C VAL A 102 -4.60 1.76 19.42
N LYS A 103 -5.64 1.06 18.96
CA LYS A 103 -6.92 0.91 19.62
C LYS A 103 -7.07 -0.51 20.13
N LYS A 104 -7.64 -0.68 21.31
CA LYS A 104 -8.05 -2.00 21.82
C LYS A 104 -9.42 -2.34 21.27
N ILE A 105 -9.55 -3.53 20.69
CA ILE A 105 -10.77 -4.01 20.05
C ILE A 105 -11.16 -5.35 20.66
N THR A 106 -12.42 -5.46 21.09
CA THR A 106 -13.03 -6.74 21.47
C THR A 106 -13.57 -7.44 20.22
N LEU A 107 -13.13 -8.67 19.99
CA LEU A 107 -13.56 -9.52 18.88
C LEU A 107 -14.85 -10.26 19.20
N ALA A 108 -15.43 -10.91 18.18
CA ALA A 108 -16.67 -11.68 18.29
C ALA A 108 -16.60 -12.83 19.32
N ASP A 109 -15.41 -13.39 19.54
CA ASP A 109 -15.15 -14.46 20.52
C ASP A 109 -14.90 -13.93 21.95
N GLY A 110 -14.97 -12.62 22.15
CA GLY A 110 -14.71 -11.95 23.43
C GLY A 110 -13.24 -11.67 23.73
N SER A 111 -12.32 -12.10 22.86
CA SER A 111 -10.89 -11.77 23.00
C SER A 111 -10.63 -10.30 22.70
N GLU A 112 -9.59 -9.73 23.31
CA GLU A 112 -9.15 -8.37 23.03
C GLU A 112 -7.86 -8.37 22.20
N VAL A 113 -7.82 -7.53 21.17
CA VAL A 113 -6.64 -7.33 20.31
C VAL A 113 -6.32 -5.85 20.18
N PHE A 114 -5.04 -5.56 19.92
CA PHE A 114 -4.65 -4.22 19.46
C PHE A 114 -4.70 -4.14 17.94
N ALA A 115 -5.30 -3.08 17.43
CA ALA A 115 -5.32 -2.76 16.01
C ALA A 115 -4.76 -1.36 15.75
N THR A 116 -4.16 -1.19 14.57
CA THR A 116 -3.70 0.09 14.03
C THR A 116 -4.07 0.19 12.56
N THR A 117 -4.01 1.38 11.97
CA THR A 117 -4.35 1.56 10.56
C THR A 117 -3.16 1.25 9.66
N VAL A 118 -3.44 0.93 8.39
CA VAL A 118 -2.40 0.77 7.37
C VAL A 118 -1.60 2.07 7.19
N PHE A 119 -2.23 3.23 7.34
CA PHE A 119 -1.55 4.52 7.27
C PHE A 119 -0.55 4.70 8.42
N ASP A 120 -0.93 4.39 9.65
CA ASP A 120 -0.01 4.47 10.79
C ASP A 120 1.18 3.50 10.65
N LEU A 121 0.93 2.28 10.16
CA LEU A 121 1.98 1.33 9.82
C LEU A 121 2.88 1.82 8.67
N LEU A 122 2.32 2.48 7.67
CA LEU A 122 3.08 3.05 6.55
C LEU A 122 4.01 4.16 7.04
N VAL A 123 3.49 5.10 7.83
CA VAL A 123 4.28 6.22 8.36
C VAL A 123 5.37 5.72 9.29
N ALA A 124 5.05 4.73 10.15
CA ALA A 124 6.05 4.04 10.96
C ALA A 124 7.07 3.30 10.08
N ASN A 125 6.67 2.61 9.00
CA ASN A 125 7.60 1.94 8.08
C ASN A 125 8.55 2.94 7.36
N TYR A 126 8.15 4.19 7.16
CA TYR A 126 9.03 5.25 6.64
C TYR A 126 9.90 5.91 7.73
N GLY A 127 9.74 5.53 9.00
CA GLY A 127 10.56 6.02 10.11
C GLY A 127 10.30 7.47 10.49
N ILE A 128 9.09 7.98 10.26
CA ILE A 128 8.74 9.37 10.58
C ILE A 128 8.39 9.49 12.07
N ASP A 129 9.08 10.38 12.80
CA ASP A 129 8.71 10.69 14.18
C ASP A 129 7.40 11.48 14.24
N ARG A 130 6.50 11.03 15.13
CA ARG A 130 5.18 11.63 15.38
C ARG A 130 4.93 11.87 16.86
N GLY A 131 5.99 11.91 17.68
CA GLY A 131 5.90 12.09 19.13
C GLY A 131 5.44 10.83 19.88
N LEU A 132 5.66 9.65 19.32
CA LEU A 132 5.33 8.35 19.93
C LEU A 132 6.52 7.70 20.65
N GLY A 133 7.70 8.34 20.58
CA GLY A 133 8.95 7.82 21.09
C GLY A 133 9.49 6.62 20.29
N GLY A 134 10.59 6.05 20.78
CA GLY A 134 11.33 4.97 20.12
C GLY A 134 12.58 5.49 19.38
N ALA A 135 13.58 4.62 19.23
CA ALA A 135 14.90 5.01 18.70
C ALA A 135 15.02 4.93 17.16
N ASN A 136 14.14 4.20 16.48
CA ASN A 136 14.24 3.93 15.03
C ASN A 136 13.36 4.88 14.19
N VAL A 137 13.19 6.12 14.62
CA VAL A 137 12.46 7.17 13.89
C VAL A 137 13.36 8.40 13.72
N ALA A 138 13.10 9.18 12.68
CA ALA A 138 13.89 10.35 12.31
C ALA A 138 13.09 11.63 12.56
N SER A 139 13.77 12.61 13.17
CA SER A 139 13.25 13.98 13.36
C SER A 139 13.75 14.95 12.28
N SER A 140 14.74 14.53 11.50
CA SER A 140 15.34 15.32 10.41
C SER A 140 15.76 14.43 9.24
N TYR A 141 16.01 15.05 8.09
CA TYR A 141 16.49 14.32 6.90
C TYR A 141 17.96 13.90 6.99
N ASP A 142 18.70 14.45 7.96
CA ASP A 142 20.14 14.25 8.10
C ASP A 142 20.51 13.10 9.06
N GLU A 143 19.52 12.60 9.81
CA GLU A 143 19.65 11.42 10.66
C GLU A 143 19.73 10.13 9.82
N ASP A 144 20.74 9.30 10.07
CA ASP A 144 20.88 7.99 9.44
C ASP A 144 19.92 6.99 10.08
N VAL A 145 18.65 7.07 9.72
CA VAL A 145 17.60 6.11 10.07
C VAL A 145 17.08 5.48 8.77
N PRO A 146 16.75 4.18 8.74
CA PRO A 146 16.28 3.52 7.52
C PRO A 146 15.18 4.30 6.81
N TYR A 147 15.41 4.54 5.52
CA TYR A 147 14.56 5.27 4.56
C TYR A 147 14.58 6.81 4.63
N THR A 148 15.45 7.41 5.44
CA THR A 148 15.75 8.85 5.37
C THR A 148 16.61 9.21 4.14
N PRO A 149 16.68 10.49 3.74
CA PRO A 149 17.63 10.96 2.74
C PRO A 149 19.11 10.69 3.11
N ALA A 150 19.50 10.87 4.37
CA ALA A 150 20.85 10.53 4.84
C ALA A 150 21.18 9.05 4.69
N TRP A 151 20.24 8.17 5.04
CA TRP A 151 20.37 6.73 4.85
C TRP A 151 20.45 6.36 3.36
N GLN A 152 19.54 6.89 2.54
CA GLN A 152 19.47 6.58 1.11
C GLN A 152 20.75 7.01 0.39
N GLU A 153 21.33 8.15 0.74
CA GLU A 153 22.59 8.65 0.16
C GLU A 153 23.72 7.64 0.32
N LYS A 154 23.83 6.97 1.47
CA LYS A 154 24.82 5.91 1.71
C LYS A 154 24.56 4.69 0.81
N ILE A 155 23.30 4.29 0.68
CA ILE A 155 22.92 3.09 -0.07
C ILE A 155 23.06 3.27 -1.58
N THR A 156 22.64 4.41 -2.13
CA THR A 156 22.55 4.59 -3.59
C THR A 156 23.61 5.52 -4.17
N GLY A 157 24.35 6.26 -3.32
CA GLY A 157 25.32 7.27 -3.75
C GLY A 157 24.71 8.57 -4.31
N VAL A 158 23.38 8.70 -4.35
CA VAL A 158 22.71 9.93 -4.82
C VAL A 158 22.58 10.89 -3.64
N THR A 159 23.04 12.13 -3.81
CA THR A 159 23.05 13.11 -2.71
C THR A 159 21.65 13.35 -2.14
N ARG A 160 21.56 13.44 -0.81
CA ARG A 160 20.33 13.75 -0.07
C ARG A 160 19.72 15.05 -0.53
N LYS A 161 20.56 16.04 -0.89
CA LYS A 161 20.13 17.33 -1.45
C LYS A 161 19.29 17.14 -2.71
N ASN A 162 19.76 16.31 -3.65
CA ASN A 162 19.03 16.04 -4.89
C ASN A 162 17.74 15.28 -4.63
N VAL A 163 17.78 14.26 -3.76
CA VAL A 163 16.59 13.48 -3.42
C VAL A 163 15.51 14.33 -2.75
N ILE A 164 15.89 15.18 -1.79
CA ILE A 164 14.97 16.11 -1.12
C ILE A 164 14.36 17.10 -2.11
N ALA A 165 15.19 17.69 -2.99
CA ALA A 165 14.72 18.67 -3.98
C ALA A 165 13.71 18.03 -4.94
N VAL A 166 14.05 16.89 -5.55
CA VAL A 166 13.17 16.18 -6.49
C VAL A 166 11.89 15.71 -5.81
N ALA A 167 11.97 15.14 -4.60
CA ALA A 167 10.77 14.70 -3.88
C ALA A 167 9.82 15.86 -3.58
N ARG A 168 10.34 17.01 -3.14
CA ARG A 168 9.53 18.22 -2.89
C ARG A 168 8.94 18.78 -4.17
N GLU A 169 9.73 18.96 -5.22
CA GLU A 169 9.26 19.51 -6.49
C GLU A 169 8.19 18.61 -7.13
N PHE A 170 8.39 17.29 -7.08
CA PHE A 170 7.42 16.31 -7.57
C PHE A 170 6.07 16.42 -6.82
N ALA A 171 6.12 16.49 -5.49
CA ALA A 171 4.93 16.62 -4.66
C ALA A 171 4.24 17.98 -4.82
N VAL A 172 5.01 19.09 -4.87
CA VAL A 172 4.50 20.44 -5.09
C VAL A 172 3.84 20.58 -6.46
N ASN A 173 4.42 19.98 -7.51
CA ASN A 173 3.79 19.95 -8.82
C ASN A 173 2.47 19.17 -8.76
N ALA A 174 2.44 18.00 -8.13
CA ALA A 174 1.23 17.19 -7.99
C ALA A 174 0.13 17.94 -7.22
N GLU A 175 0.48 18.58 -6.09
CA GLU A 175 -0.42 19.43 -5.31
C GLU A 175 -1.04 20.53 -6.19
N LYS A 176 -0.20 21.37 -6.82
CA LYS A 176 -0.65 22.51 -7.63
C LYS A 176 -1.50 22.11 -8.82
N THR A 177 -1.25 20.93 -9.37
CA THR A 177 -1.87 20.46 -10.61
C THR A 177 -2.98 19.44 -10.40
N ARG A 178 -3.26 19.07 -9.14
CA ARG A 178 -4.18 18.00 -8.76
C ARG A 178 -3.79 16.64 -9.36
N GLY A 179 -2.54 16.24 -9.11
CA GLY A 179 -2.01 14.91 -9.42
C GLY A 179 -1.26 14.79 -10.74
N ARG A 180 -0.89 15.88 -11.43
CA ARG A 180 -0.18 15.81 -12.73
C ARG A 180 1.33 15.69 -12.59
N SER A 181 1.77 14.75 -11.76
CA SER A 181 3.15 14.24 -11.70
C SER A 181 3.15 12.76 -12.11
N MET A 182 4.11 12.36 -12.94
CA MET A 182 4.15 11.02 -13.52
C MET A 182 5.55 10.42 -13.39
N VAL A 183 5.61 9.10 -13.22
CA VAL A 183 6.86 8.35 -13.35
C VAL A 183 6.72 7.39 -14.53
N ILE A 184 7.60 7.55 -15.51
CA ILE A 184 7.75 6.64 -16.65
C ILE A 184 8.83 5.63 -16.30
N LEU A 185 8.50 4.34 -16.34
CA LEU A 185 9.38 3.26 -15.90
C LEU A 185 9.34 2.07 -16.85
N GLY A 186 10.39 1.24 -16.81
CA GLY A 186 10.50 0.06 -17.67
C GLY A 186 11.43 -1.01 -17.10
N ALA A 187 12.01 -1.81 -18.00
CA ALA A 187 12.81 -3.00 -17.67
C ALA A 187 14.00 -2.73 -16.73
N GLY A 188 14.59 -1.53 -16.76
CA GLY A 188 15.76 -1.17 -15.94
C GLY A 188 15.55 -1.30 -14.42
N ILE A 189 14.30 -1.20 -13.95
CA ILE A 189 13.94 -1.46 -12.55
C ILE A 189 13.04 -2.70 -12.38
N ASN A 190 12.46 -3.20 -13.47
CA ASN A 190 11.56 -4.36 -13.46
C ASN A 190 12.27 -5.70 -13.57
N HIS A 191 13.45 -5.75 -14.19
CA HIS A 191 14.19 -7.01 -14.39
C HIS A 191 15.14 -7.33 -13.23
N TRP A 192 14.94 -6.67 -12.09
CA TRP A 192 15.61 -7.01 -10.83
C TRP A 192 14.84 -8.10 -10.09
N TYR A 193 15.55 -8.92 -9.30
CA TYR A 193 14.90 -9.93 -8.45
C TYR A 193 13.85 -9.31 -7.51
N HIS A 194 14.17 -8.13 -6.92
CA HIS A 194 13.26 -7.35 -6.08
C HIS A 194 12.54 -6.23 -6.85
N MET A 195 12.07 -6.52 -8.07
CA MET A 195 11.35 -5.54 -8.90
C MET A 195 10.09 -4.99 -8.24
N ASP A 196 9.45 -5.81 -7.40
CA ASP A 196 8.28 -5.44 -6.62
C ASP A 196 8.59 -4.30 -5.64
N MET A 197 9.77 -4.30 -5.00
CA MET A 197 10.20 -3.23 -4.10
C MET A 197 10.43 -1.92 -4.86
N ASN A 198 11.10 -1.98 -6.01
CA ASN A 198 11.28 -0.82 -6.90
C ASN A 198 9.93 -0.23 -7.32
N TYR A 199 8.98 -1.09 -7.70
CA TYR A 199 7.66 -0.68 -8.17
C TYR A 199 6.85 -0.07 -7.05
N ARG A 200 6.79 -0.72 -5.88
CA ARG A 200 6.03 -0.26 -4.72
C ARG A 200 6.55 1.06 -4.17
N GLY A 201 7.86 1.32 -4.22
CA GLY A 201 8.42 2.62 -3.86
C GLY A 201 7.86 3.76 -4.73
N ILE A 202 7.85 3.57 -6.05
CA ILE A 202 7.31 4.54 -7.02
C ILE A 202 5.78 4.66 -6.87
N ILE A 203 5.07 3.54 -6.72
CA ILE A 203 3.61 3.52 -6.55
C ILE A 203 3.23 4.28 -5.28
N ASN A 204 3.95 4.10 -4.17
CA ASN A 204 3.72 4.85 -2.93
C ASN A 204 3.88 6.36 -3.14
N MET A 205 4.94 6.81 -3.82
CA MET A 205 5.12 8.23 -4.16
C MET A 205 3.92 8.80 -4.92
N LEU A 206 3.46 8.08 -5.94
CA LEU A 206 2.34 8.50 -6.78
C LEU A 206 1.00 8.49 -6.02
N MET A 207 0.78 7.49 -5.16
CA MET A 207 -0.41 7.39 -4.31
C MET A 207 -0.46 8.52 -3.29
N MET A 208 0.65 8.80 -2.59
CA MET A 208 0.73 9.91 -1.62
C MET A 208 0.52 11.28 -2.28
N CYS A 209 0.90 11.42 -3.55
CA CYS A 209 0.70 12.64 -4.32
C CYS A 209 -0.62 12.68 -5.11
N GLY A 210 -1.53 11.71 -4.94
CA GLY A 210 -2.82 11.69 -5.64
C GLY A 210 -2.73 11.63 -7.17
N CYS A 211 -1.67 11.04 -7.71
CA CYS A 211 -1.37 11.08 -9.14
C CYS A 211 -2.04 9.96 -9.95
N ILE A 212 -2.35 8.83 -9.32
CA ILE A 212 -2.94 7.67 -10.00
C ILE A 212 -4.39 7.96 -10.38
N GLY A 213 -4.71 7.80 -11.67
CA GLY A 213 -6.05 8.06 -12.21
C GLY A 213 -6.28 9.48 -12.72
N GLN A 214 -5.29 10.37 -12.62
CA GLN A 214 -5.37 11.74 -13.14
C GLN A 214 -4.66 11.88 -14.50
N SER A 215 -5.27 12.59 -15.44
CA SER A 215 -4.65 12.85 -16.75
C SER A 215 -3.37 13.70 -16.59
N GLY A 216 -2.27 13.25 -17.18
CA GLY A 216 -0.95 13.87 -16.99
C GLY A 216 -0.21 13.41 -15.72
N GLY A 217 -0.76 12.46 -14.96
CA GLY A 217 -0.16 11.88 -13.77
C GLY A 217 -0.17 10.36 -13.74
N GLY A 218 0.58 9.79 -12.80
CA GLY A 218 0.44 8.39 -12.42
C GLY A 218 1.62 7.48 -12.78
N TRP A 219 1.33 6.19 -12.77
CA TRP A 219 2.31 5.11 -12.98
C TRP A 219 2.29 4.69 -14.46
N ALA A 220 3.37 4.99 -15.18
CA ALA A 220 3.45 4.78 -16.62
C ALA A 220 4.52 3.72 -16.95
N HIS A 221 4.13 2.46 -16.81
CA HIS A 221 4.97 1.30 -17.10
C HIS A 221 4.98 0.92 -18.56
N TYR A 222 6.17 0.82 -19.14
CA TYR A 222 6.39 0.40 -20.52
C TYR A 222 7.45 -0.71 -20.60
N VAL A 223 7.04 -1.86 -21.12
CA VAL A 223 7.89 -3.03 -21.40
C VAL A 223 7.56 -3.55 -22.81
N GLY A 224 7.12 -4.80 -22.95
CA GLY A 224 6.57 -5.33 -24.20
C GLY A 224 5.17 -4.82 -24.53
N GLN A 225 4.70 -5.18 -25.73
CA GLN A 225 3.39 -4.80 -26.25
C GLN A 225 2.27 -5.70 -25.70
N GLU A 226 1.94 -5.54 -24.42
CA GLU A 226 0.96 -6.40 -23.72
C GLU A 226 -0.50 -6.03 -24.00
N LYS A 227 -0.79 -4.75 -24.23
CA LYS A 227 -2.16 -4.23 -24.33
C LYS A 227 -2.83 -4.55 -25.67
N LEU A 228 -3.30 -5.79 -25.83
CA LEU A 228 -4.21 -6.20 -26.90
C LEU A 228 -5.59 -5.58 -26.65
N ARG A 229 -5.91 -4.51 -27.38
CA ARG A 229 -7.13 -3.71 -27.15
C ARG A 229 -8.44 -4.52 -27.24
N PRO A 230 -8.70 -5.36 -28.26
CA PRO A 230 -9.94 -6.13 -28.37
C PRO A 230 -9.90 -7.44 -27.56
N GLN A 231 -9.53 -7.38 -26.28
CA GLN A 231 -9.25 -8.55 -25.44
C GLN A 231 -10.37 -9.60 -25.43
N THR A 232 -11.62 -9.19 -25.21
CA THR A 232 -12.77 -10.12 -25.07
C THR A 232 -13.27 -10.68 -26.40
N GLY A 233 -12.93 -10.05 -27.53
CA GLY A 233 -13.19 -10.60 -28.86
C GLY A 233 -12.09 -11.57 -29.30
N TRP A 234 -10.84 -11.28 -28.97
CA TRP A 234 -9.68 -12.12 -29.29
C TRP A 234 -9.61 -13.39 -28.45
N LEU A 235 -9.87 -13.29 -27.14
CA LEU A 235 -9.71 -14.38 -26.19
C LEU A 235 -10.51 -15.67 -26.51
N PRO A 236 -11.80 -15.62 -26.91
CA PRO A 236 -12.51 -16.83 -27.31
C PRO A 236 -11.95 -17.46 -28.58
N LEU A 237 -11.56 -16.65 -29.58
CA LEU A 237 -10.94 -17.12 -30.82
C LEU A 237 -9.59 -17.80 -30.55
N ALA A 238 -8.71 -17.15 -29.77
CA ALA A 238 -7.35 -17.61 -29.54
C ALA A 238 -7.29 -18.93 -28.76
N PHE A 239 -8.26 -19.18 -27.87
CA PHE A 239 -8.26 -20.34 -26.98
C PHE A 239 -9.47 -21.28 -27.21
N ALA A 240 -10.17 -21.14 -28.34
CA ALA A 240 -11.34 -21.92 -28.73
C ALA A 240 -12.43 -22.00 -27.63
N LEU A 241 -12.67 -20.89 -26.92
CA LEU A 241 -13.64 -20.86 -25.81
C LEU A 241 -15.10 -20.85 -26.26
N ASP A 242 -15.32 -20.61 -27.55
CA ASP A 242 -16.57 -20.84 -28.25
C ASP A 242 -16.87 -22.35 -28.40
N TRP A 243 -15.85 -23.21 -28.43
CA TRP A 243 -16.00 -24.67 -28.51
C TRP A 243 -15.82 -25.40 -27.17
N LYS A 244 -14.85 -25.00 -26.35
CA LYS A 244 -14.50 -25.69 -25.10
C LYS A 244 -13.95 -24.76 -24.04
N ARG A 245 -14.40 -24.94 -22.79
CA ARG A 245 -13.96 -24.16 -21.62
C ARG A 245 -13.63 -25.09 -20.44
N PRO A 246 -12.58 -24.81 -19.62
CA PRO A 246 -11.54 -23.79 -19.78
C PRO A 246 -10.38 -24.25 -20.69
N PRO A 247 -9.50 -23.33 -21.16
CA PRO A 247 -8.27 -23.69 -21.86
C PRO A 247 -7.17 -24.12 -20.89
N ARG A 248 -6.04 -24.60 -21.41
CA ARG A 248 -4.83 -24.88 -20.62
C ARG A 248 -3.84 -23.71 -20.73
N GLN A 249 -4.02 -22.71 -19.87
CA GLN A 249 -3.01 -21.65 -19.69
C GLN A 249 -1.83 -22.21 -18.88
N MET A 250 -0.60 -21.81 -19.22
CA MET A 250 0.63 -22.21 -18.51
C MET A 250 1.54 -21.00 -18.33
N ASN A 251 2.07 -20.79 -17.13
CA ASN A 251 3.05 -19.73 -16.84
C ASN A 251 4.48 -20.20 -17.23
N ASN A 252 5.11 -19.46 -18.15
CA ASN A 252 6.46 -19.65 -18.73
C ASN A 252 6.68 -20.84 -19.67
N ALA A 253 7.50 -20.60 -20.71
CA ALA A 253 8.22 -21.64 -21.44
C ALA A 253 9.26 -22.26 -20.50
N ARG A 254 9.45 -23.58 -20.56
CA ARG A 254 10.59 -24.23 -19.87
C ARG A 254 11.87 -23.45 -20.20
N PRO A 255 12.78 -23.22 -19.25
CA PRO A 255 14.17 -23.00 -19.62
C PRO A 255 14.55 -24.19 -20.50
N GLY A 256 14.92 -23.93 -21.75
CA GLY A 256 15.60 -24.94 -22.54
C GLY A 256 16.78 -25.45 -21.71
N LYS A 257 16.97 -26.77 -21.71
CA LYS A 257 18.18 -27.41 -21.19
C LYS A 257 19.43 -26.72 -21.74
#